data_AF-A0A973SE95-F1
#
_entry.id   AF-A0A973SE95-F1
#
_cell.length_a   1.000
_cell.length_b   1.000
_cell.length_c   1.000
_cell.angle_alpha   90.00
_cell.angle_beta   90.00
_cell.angle_gamma   90.00
#
_symmetry.space_group_name_H-M   'P 1'
#
loop_
_entity.id
_entity.type
_entity.pdbx_description
1 polymer ?
#
loop_
_entity_poly.entity_id
_entity_poly.type
_entity_poly.pdbx_seq_one_letter_code
_entity_poly.pdbx_strand_id
1 'polypeptide(L)' 'MKQELEWRPAIRIELANHSDYPVSSVAFTSGWVFARNQNGTVVFPASQVVKVALG' A
#
# COMPACT_ATOMS: atom_id res chain seq x y z
N MET A 1 -21.87 -4.67 -6.21
CA MET A 1 -21.10 -5.50 -5.26
C MET A 1 -19.91 -4.68 -4.78
N LYS A 2 -19.69 -4.54 -3.46
CA LYS A 2 -18.45 -3.97 -2.93
C LYS A 2 -17.38 -5.06 -3.04
N GLN A 3 -16.35 -4.86 -3.86
CA GLN A 3 -15.17 -5.74 -3.83
C GLN A 3 -14.47 -5.52 -2.49
N GLU A 4 -14.35 -6.56 -1.70
CA GLU A 4 -13.63 -6.53 -0.43
C GLU A 4 -12.12 -6.55 -0.73
N LEU A 5 -11.37 -5.69 -0.06
CA LEU A 5 -9.92 -5.60 -0.24
C LEU A 5 -9.23 -6.76 0.47
N GLU A 6 -8.46 -7.57 -0.26
CA GLU A 6 -7.62 -8.62 0.32
C GLU A 6 -6.33 -8.00 0.88
N TRP A 7 -6.22 -7.96 2.21
CA TRP A 7 -5.06 -7.40 2.90
C TRP A 7 -3.95 -8.43 3.11
N ARG A 8 -2.72 -8.03 2.82
CA ARG A 8 -1.50 -8.83 3.00
C ARG A 8 -0.55 -8.12 3.95
N PRO A 9 0.22 -8.85 4.78
CA PRO A 9 1.23 -8.26 5.64
C PRO A 9 2.28 -7.56 4.80
N ALA A 10 2.65 -6.34 5.21
CA ALA A 10 3.69 -5.57 4.56
C ALA A 10 4.41 -4.73 5.59
N ILE A 11 5.67 -4.44 5.31
CA ILE A 11 6.52 -3.68 6.23
C ILE A 11 6.85 -2.29 5.67
N ARG A 12 6.94 -2.11 4.34
CA ARG A 12 7.35 -0.83 3.71
C ARG A 12 6.81 -0.66 2.28
N ILE A 13 6.57 0.59 1.90
CA ILE A 13 6.32 1.05 0.52
C ILE A 13 7.34 2.14 0.18
N GLU A 14 7.92 2.10 -1.02
CA GLU A 14 8.77 3.16 -1.57
C GLU A 14 8.02 3.91 -2.67
N LEU A 15 7.97 5.23 -2.59
CA LEU A 15 7.24 6.10 -3.52
C LEU A 15 8.21 6.72 -4.53
N ALA A 16 7.80 6.86 -5.79
CA ALA A 16 8.65 7.25 -6.92
C ALA A 16 9.39 8.58 -6.75
N ASN A 17 8.88 9.48 -5.91
CA ASN A 17 9.47 10.79 -5.66
C ASN A 17 9.73 11.07 -4.17
N HIS A 18 9.52 10.12 -3.26
CA HIS A 18 9.57 10.33 -1.80
C HIS A 18 10.31 9.17 -1.11
N SER A 19 10.66 9.36 0.16
CA SER A 19 11.29 8.33 1.00
C SER A 19 10.36 7.17 1.37
N ASP A 20 10.92 6.14 2.01
CA ASP A 20 10.20 5.00 2.60
C ASP A 20 8.96 5.40 3.42
N TYR A 21 7.86 4.69 3.17
CA TYR A 21 6.59 4.82 3.86
C TYR A 21 6.30 3.55 4.67
N PRO A 22 6.38 3.59 6.01
CA PRO A 22 6.16 2.42 6.86
C PRO A 22 4.67 2.07 6.93
N VAL A 23 4.36 0.78 6.77
CA VAL A 23 3.00 0.25 6.71
C VAL A 23 2.94 -1.08 7.48
N SER A 24 1.75 -1.51 7.87
CA SER A 24 1.50 -2.81 8.51
C SER A 24 0.84 -3.82 7.57
N SER A 25 0.06 -3.34 6.61
CA SER A 25 -0.54 -4.18 5.59
C SER A 25 -0.83 -3.40 4.32
N VAL A 26 -0.94 -4.13 3.21
CA VAL A 26 -1.32 -3.58 1.91
C VAL A 26 -2.41 -4.41 1.26
N ALA A 27 -3.25 -3.77 0.46
CA ALA A 27 -4.18 -4.43 -0.44
C ALA A 27 -4.07 -3.83 -1.83
N PHE A 28 -4.26 -4.66 -2.85
CA PHE A 28 -4.14 -4.27 -4.25
C PHE A 28 -5.48 -4.39 -4.95
N THR A 29 -5.85 -3.38 -5.73
CA THR A 29 -6.99 -3.47 -6.64
C THR A 29 -6.76 -2.57 -7.84
N SER A 30 -6.96 -3.11 -9.04
CA SER A 30 -7.03 -2.38 -10.32
C SER A 30 -6.28 -1.04 -10.39
N GLY A 31 -4.95 -1.06 -10.27
CA GLY A 31 -4.11 0.13 -10.39
C GLY A 31 -3.93 0.98 -9.13
N TRP A 32 -4.42 0.50 -7.98
CA TRP A 32 -4.32 1.16 -6.68
C TRP A 32 -3.69 0.25 -5.63
N VAL A 33 -2.95 0.88 -4.72
CA VAL A 33 -2.37 0.27 -3.52
C VAL A 33 -3.00 0.95 -2.32
N PHE A 34 -3.67 0.15 -1.49
CA PHE A 34 -4.20 0.58 -0.21
C PHE A 34 -3.19 0.15 0.85
N ALA A 35 -2.73 1.09 1.65
CA ALA A 35 -1.73 0.84 2.68
C ALA A 35 -2.28 1.22 4.05
N ARG A 36 -2.16 0.31 5.01
CA ARG A 36 -2.54 0.59 6.39
C ARG A 36 -1.30 0.96 7.19
N ASN A 37 -1.39 2.03 7.96
CA ASN A 37 -0.37 2.43 8.93
C ASN A 37 -1.03 2.77 10.28
N GLN A 38 -0.23 3.25 11.23
CA GLN A 38 -0.72 3.64 12.56
C GLN A 38 -1.81 4.73 12.56
N ASN A 39 -1.91 5.51 11.47
CA ASN A 39 -2.86 6.61 11.33
C ASN A 39 -4.14 6.20 10.57
N GLY A 40 -4.20 4.98 10.03
CA GLY A 40 -5.35 4.48 9.27
C GLY A 40 -4.97 3.93 7.89
N THR A 41 -5.86 4.09 6.91
CA THR A 41 -5.64 3.63 5.54
C THR A 41 -5.33 4.81 4.63
N VAL A 42 -4.26 4.68 3.84
CA VAL A 42 -3.84 5.64 2.83
C VAL A 42 -3.85 4.94 1.47
N VAL A 43 -4.19 5.69 0.43
CA VAL A 43 -4.39 5.15 -0.91
C VAL A 43 -3.41 5.80 -1.87
N PHE A 44 -2.73 4.97 -2.66
CA PHE A 44 -1.76 5.40 -3.65
C PHE A 44 -2.11 4.80 -5.01
N PRO A 45 -1.95 5.54 -6.11
CA PRO A 45 -1.94 4.93 -7.43
C PRO A 45 -0.70 4.03 -7.54
N ALA A 46 -0.85 2.85 -8.14
CA ALA A 46 0.25 1.89 -8.29
C ALA A 46 1.42 2.48 -9.11
N SER A 47 1.15 3.44 -9.99
CA SER A 47 2.17 4.16 -10.76
C SER A 47 3.09 5.05 -9.91
N GLN A 48 2.71 5.38 -8.68
CA GLN A 48 3.56 6.13 -7.75
C GLN A 48 4.41 5.22 -6.85
N VAL A 49 4.13 3.92 -6.81
CA VAL A 49 4.84 2.99 -5.93
C VAL A 49 5.95 2.30 -6.72
N VAL A 50 7.17 2.37 -6.21
CA VAL A 50 8.34 1.73 -6.85
C VAL A 50 8.62 0.36 -6.25
N LYS A 51 8.39 0.20 -4.94
CA LYS A 51 8.66 -1.06 -4.25
C LYS A 51 7.67 -1.26 -3.10
N VAL A 52 7.23 -2.51 -2.94
CA VAL A 52 6.48 -2.96 -1.76
C VAL A 52 7.23 -4.14 -1.16
N ALA A 53 7.62 -4.03 0.11
CA ALA A 53 8.22 -5.13 0.86
C ALA A 53 7.15 -5.81 1.71
N LEU A 54 6.84 -7.06 1.36
CA LEU A 54 5.97 -7.92 2.17
C LEU A 54 6.78 -8.49 3.33
N GLY A 55 6.15 -8.60 4.51
CA GLY A 55 6.75 -9.16 5.71
C GLY A 55 6.62 -10.67 5.77
#